data_AF-A0A804MTJ7-F1
#
_entry.id   AF-A0A804MTJ7-F1
#
_cell.length_a   1.000
_cell.length_b   1.000
_cell.length_c   1.000
_cell.angle_alpha   90.00
_cell.angle_beta   90.00
_cell.angle_gamma   90.00
#
_symmetry.space_group_name_H-M   'P 1'
#
loop_
_entity.id
_entity.type
_entity.pdbx_description
1 polymer ?
#
loop_
_entity_poly.entity_id
_entity_poly.type
_entity_poly.pdbx_seq_one_letter_code
_entity_poly.pdbx_strand_id
1 'polypeptide(L)'
;MFVSVASGQPPSPDPPPAPPPANASLPLAARMTEAPFLPRERLFKLQHHFQNMTKHTYLKGRYDVITSVAIPLALAASSMFMIGRGVYNMSHGIGKKE
;
A
#
# COMPACT_ATOMS: atom_id res chain seq x y z
N MET A 1 64.58 23.79 42.95
CA MET A 1 64.38 23.87 41.48
C MET A 1 64.56 22.45 40.97
N PHE A 2 63.57 21.69 40.51
CA PHE A 2 62.52 21.97 39.53
C PHE A 2 61.22 21.28 39.97
N VAL A 3 60.12 22.03 39.99
CA VAL A 3 58.78 21.46 40.11
C VAL A 3 58.43 20.93 38.72
N SER A 4 58.60 19.63 38.50
CA SER A 4 58.20 18.99 37.25
C SER A 4 56.68 18.88 37.26
N VAL A 5 56.03 19.82 36.57
CA VAL A 5 54.63 19.74 36.15
C VAL A 5 54.54 18.62 35.12
N ALA A 6 54.36 17.39 35.59
CA ALA A 6 53.91 16.31 34.73
C ALA A 6 52.41 16.50 34.51
N SER A 7 52.11 17.07 33.34
CA SER A 7 50.80 17.15 32.70
C SER A 7 49.97 15.90 32.98
N GLY A 8 48.98 16.03 33.86
CA GLY A 8 47.94 15.02 34.03
C GLY A 8 47.14 14.95 32.74
N GLN A 9 47.38 13.91 31.94
CA GLN A 9 46.45 13.52 30.89
C GLN A 9 45.13 13.14 31.59
N PRO A 10 44.00 13.82 31.34
CA PRO A 10 42.75 13.43 31.96
C PRO A 10 42.42 11.98 31.54
N PRO A 11 41.94 11.13 32.46
CA PRO A 11 41.53 9.78 32.11
C PRO A 11 40.48 9.85 31.01
N SER A 12 40.70 9.09 29.93
CA SER A 12 39.72 8.93 28.86
C SER A 12 38.40 8.46 29.48
N PRO A 13 37.24 9.07 29.12
CA PRO A 13 35.96 8.63 29.66
C PRO A 13 35.75 7.16 29.32
N ASP A 14 35.39 6.37 30.33
CA ASP A 14 35.05 4.96 30.13
C ASP A 14 33.95 4.85 29.04
N PRO A 15 34.06 3.88 28.12
CA PRO A 15 33.03 3.68 27.12
C PRO A 15 31.68 3.44 27.81
N PRO A 16 30.58 4.00 27.28
CA PRO A 16 29.26 3.79 27.87
C PRO A 16 28.96 2.29 27.93
N PRO A 17 28.33 1.80 29.02
CA PRO A 17 27.97 0.40 29.15
C PRO A 17 27.12 -0.02 27.95
N ALA A 18 27.46 -1.16 27.34
CA ALA A 18 26.72 -1.70 26.22
C ALA A 18 25.22 -1.81 26.58
N PRO A 19 24.30 -1.40 25.69
CA PRO A 19 22.88 -1.49 25.99
C PRO A 19 22.52 -2.96 26.30
N PRO A 20 21.77 -3.22 27.38
CA PRO A 20 21.32 -4.57 27.69
C PRO A 20 20.57 -5.14 26.48
N PRO A 21 20.72 -6.43 26.17
CA PRO A 21 20.09 -7.03 25.01
C PRO A 21 18.56 -6.87 25.15
N ALA A 22 17.96 -6.14 24.21
CA ALA A 22 16.58 -5.64 24.27
C ALA A 22 15.49 -6.73 24.38
N ASN A 23 15.88 -8.00 24.38
CA ASN A 23 15.04 -9.18 24.38
C ASN A 23 14.98 -9.91 25.73
N ALA A 24 15.76 -9.52 26.75
CA ALA A 24 15.83 -10.27 28.00
C ALA A 24 14.58 -10.12 28.92
N SER A 25 13.75 -9.10 28.71
CA SER A 25 12.65 -8.77 29.62
C SER A 25 11.26 -8.79 28.98
N LEU A 26 11.12 -9.29 27.74
CA LEU A 26 9.80 -9.35 27.11
C LEU A 26 8.96 -10.48 27.70
N PRO A 27 7.79 -10.17 28.29
CA PRO A 27 6.92 -11.15 28.91
C PRO A 27 6.45 -12.19 27.89
N LEU A 28 6.27 -13.42 28.36
CA LEU A 28 5.88 -14.62 27.60
C LEU A 28 4.65 -14.41 26.68
N ALA A 29 3.82 -13.41 26.98
CA ALA A 29 2.70 -12.97 26.14
C ALA A 29 3.10 -12.59 24.70
N ALA A 30 4.34 -12.15 24.45
CA ALA A 30 4.81 -11.81 23.11
C ALA A 30 4.94 -13.03 22.17
N ARG A 31 4.82 -14.27 22.68
CA ARG A 31 4.94 -15.47 21.85
C ARG A 31 3.69 -15.80 21.00
N MET A 32 2.58 -15.07 21.15
CA MET A 32 1.34 -15.33 20.42
C MET A 32 0.97 -14.29 19.34
N THR A 33 1.75 -13.23 19.16
CA THR A 33 1.47 -12.21 18.16
C THR A 33 2.63 -12.09 17.17
N GLU A 34 2.38 -12.63 15.97
CA GLU A 34 2.95 -12.30 14.65
C GLU A 34 4.47 -12.01 14.58
N ALA A 35 5.19 -12.92 13.92
CA ALA A 35 6.63 -12.80 13.67
C ALA A 35 6.97 -11.36 13.18
N PRO A 36 7.78 -10.59 13.94
CA PRO A 36 7.73 -9.13 13.91
C PRO A 36 8.19 -8.49 12.60
N PHE A 37 8.81 -9.25 11.69
CA PHE A 37 9.11 -8.81 10.34
C PHE A 37 9.04 -10.03 9.42
N LEU A 38 8.11 -10.05 8.46
CA LEU A 38 8.27 -10.90 7.26
C LEU A 38 9.70 -10.71 6.74
N PRO A 39 10.36 -11.77 6.22
CA PRO A 39 11.80 -11.78 5.93
C PRO A 39 12.20 -10.46 5.28
N ARG A 40 13.16 -9.73 5.87
CA ARG A 40 13.58 -8.40 5.41
C ARG A 40 13.83 -8.38 3.90
N GLU A 41 14.32 -9.48 3.35
CA GLU A 41 14.50 -9.71 1.92
C GLU A 41 13.23 -9.47 1.08
N ARG A 42 12.05 -9.92 1.53
CA ARG A 42 10.79 -9.67 0.81
C ARG A 42 10.40 -8.20 0.89
N LEU A 43 10.55 -7.58 2.05
CA LEU A 43 10.26 -6.16 2.22
C LEU A 43 11.17 -5.29 1.34
N PHE A 44 12.48 -5.56 1.32
CA PHE A 44 13.41 -4.87 0.43
C PHE A 44 13.11 -5.11 -1.06
N LYS A 45 12.73 -6.34 -1.46
CA LYS A 45 12.32 -6.63 -2.84
C LYS A 45 11.06 -5.88 -3.24
N LEU A 46 10.03 -5.86 -2.38
CA LEU A 46 8.80 -5.11 -2.64
C LEU A 46 9.08 -3.60 -2.66
N GLN A 47 9.85 -3.09 -1.70
CA GLN A 47 10.22 -1.69 -1.64
C GLN A 47 11.00 -1.27 -2.89
N HIS A 48 11.98 -2.05 -3.33
CA HIS A 48 12.71 -1.78 -4.56
C HIS A 48 11.80 -1.90 -5.80
N HIS A 49 10.86 -2.86 -5.83
CA HIS A 49 9.88 -2.99 -6.91
C HIS A 49 9.00 -1.74 -7.03
N PHE A 50 8.43 -1.27 -5.92
CA PHE A 50 7.55 -0.09 -5.89
C PHE A 50 8.31 1.23 -6.02
N GLN A 51 9.53 1.35 -5.49
CA GLN A 51 10.35 2.57 -5.65
C GLN A 51 10.95 2.70 -7.05
N ASN A 52 11.28 1.59 -7.73
CA ASN A 52 11.69 1.66 -9.14
C ASN A 52 10.54 2.01 -10.09
N MET A 53 9.27 2.01 -9.63
CA MET A 53 8.15 2.59 -10.37
C MET A 53 8.19 4.13 -10.27
N THR A 54 9.31 4.74 -10.67
CA THR A 54 9.44 6.20 -10.82
C THR A 54 8.63 6.74 -12.00
N LYS A 55 8.16 5.86 -12.89
CA LYS A 55 7.25 6.23 -13.96
C LYS A 55 5.85 6.26 -13.39
N HIS A 56 5.08 7.30 -13.74
CA HIS A 56 3.65 7.34 -13.49
C HIS A 56 3.08 5.98 -13.87
N THR A 57 2.61 5.23 -12.86
CA THR A 57 1.74 4.10 -13.16
C THR A 57 0.63 4.71 -14.00
N TYR A 58 0.49 4.26 -15.24
CA TYR A 58 -0.60 4.75 -16.07
C TYR A 58 -1.87 4.31 -15.33
N LEU A 59 -2.43 5.21 -14.52
CA LEU A 59 -3.72 5.04 -13.85
C LEU A 59 -4.79 4.74 -14.90
N LYS A 60 -4.55 5.20 -16.14
CA LYS A 60 -5.14 4.68 -17.38
C LYS A 60 -4.62 3.28 -17.72
N GLY A 61 -4.75 2.35 -16.78
CA GLY A 61 -4.62 0.93 -17.09
C GLY A 61 -5.75 0.53 -18.03
N ARG A 62 -5.63 -0.60 -18.73
CA ARG A 62 -6.73 -1.14 -19.56
C ARG A 62 -8.03 -1.30 -18.76
N TYR A 63 -7.92 -1.49 -17.45
CA TYR A 63 -9.05 -1.57 -16.52
C TYR A 63 -9.80 -0.23 -16.37
N ASP A 64 -9.13 0.92 -16.52
CA ASP A 64 -9.80 2.23 -16.45
C ASP A 64 -10.75 2.44 -17.65
N VAL A 65 -10.47 1.82 -18.80
CA VAL A 65 -11.40 1.82 -19.95
C VAL A 65 -12.71 1.10 -19.60
N ILE A 66 -12.67 0.11 -18.72
CA ILE A 66 -13.88 -0.58 -18.26
C ILE A 66 -14.77 0.40 -17.50
N THR A 67 -14.22 1.15 -16.56
CA THR A 67 -14.98 2.08 -15.73
C THR A 67 -15.35 3.38 -16.44
N SER A 68 -14.47 3.89 -17.31
CA SER A 68 -14.67 5.17 -18.01
C SER A 68 -15.47 5.07 -19.30
N VAL A 69 -15.40 3.93 -20.01
CA VAL A 69 -16.09 3.73 -21.30
C VAL A 69 -17.11 2.61 -21.20
N ALA A 70 -16.73 1.42 -20.73
CA ALA A 70 -17.61 0.25 -20.80
C ALA A 70 -18.84 0.37 -19.88
N ILE A 71 -18.68 0.83 -18.63
CA ILE A 71 -19.82 1.02 -17.71
C ILE A 71 -20.80 2.07 -18.28
N PRO A 72 -20.39 3.32 -18.61
CA PRO A 72 -21.32 4.28 -19.18
C PRO A 72 -21.97 3.81 -20.49
N LEU A 73 -21.20 3.15 -21.37
CA LEU A 73 -21.70 2.66 -22.66
C LEU A 73 -22.70 1.52 -22.48
N ALA A 74 -22.44 0.57 -21.58
CA ALA A 74 -23.37 -0.53 -21.29
C ALA A 74 -24.68 0.00 -20.71
N LEU A 75 -24.60 0.99 -19.81
CA LEU A 75 -25.78 1.63 -19.22
C LEU A 75 -26.57 2.43 -20.27
N ALA A 76 -25.89 3.18 -21.14
CA ALA A 76 -26.52 3.91 -22.24
C ALA A 76 -27.19 2.96 -23.24
N ALA A 77 -26.51 1.89 -23.65
CA ALA A 77 -27.05 0.88 -24.56
C ALA A 77 -28.27 0.16 -23.96
N SER A 78 -28.19 -0.21 -22.68
CA SER A 78 -29.31 -0.85 -21.96
C SER A 78 -30.52 0.09 -21.89
N SER A 79 -30.28 1.37 -21.59
CA SER A 79 -31.33 2.39 -21.53
C SER A 79 -31.98 2.59 -22.89
N MET A 80 -31.19 2.74 -23.96
CA MET A 80 -31.70 2.86 -25.32
C MET A 80 -32.48 1.62 -25.76
N PHE A 81 -32.04 0.42 -25.39
CA PHE A 81 -32.73 -0.82 -25.70
C PHE A 81 -34.12 -0.89 -25.06
N MET A 82 -34.24 -0.54 -23.77
CA MET A 82 -35.53 -0.52 -23.08
C MET A 82 -36.48 0.51 -23.69
N ILE A 83 -35.98 1.72 -23.98
CA ILE A 83 -36.77 2.76 -24.64
C ILE A 83 -37.24 2.28 -26.01
N GLY A 84 -36.33 1.72 -26.81
CA GLY A 84 -36.63 1.18 -28.14
C GLY A 84 -37.69 0.09 -28.11
N ARG A 85 -37.61 -0.86 -27.17
CA ARG A 85 -38.63 -1.90 -26.98
C ARG A 85 -39.97 -1.33 -26.55
N GLY A 86 -39.98 -0.34 -25.66
CA GLY A 86 -41.19 0.35 -25.23
C GLY A 86 -41.88 1.05 -26.40
N VAL A 87 -41.14 1.87 -27.15
CA VAL A 87 -41.66 2.57 -28.33
C VAL A 87 -42.15 1.58 -29.38
N TYR A 88 -41.38 0.53 -29.66
CA TYR A 88 -41.78 -0.50 -30.62
C TYR A 88 -43.13 -1.15 -30.26
N ASN A 89 -43.31 -1.53 -28.99
CA ASN A 89 -44.56 -2.13 -28.51
C ASN A 89 -45.71 -1.13 -28.62
N MET A 90 -45.50 0.14 -28.25
CA MET A 90 -46.50 1.20 -28.37
C MET A 90 -46.88 1.47 -29.84
N SER A 91 -45.90 1.51 -30.75
CA SER A 91 -46.12 1.78 -32.18
C SER A 91 -46.83 0.64 -32.92
N HIS A 92 -46.62 -0.61 -32.52
CA HIS A 92 -47.25 -1.77 -33.15
C HIS A 92 -48.55 -2.19 -32.45
N GLY A 93 -49.00 -1.45 -31.43
CA GLY A 93 -50.21 -1.77 -30.68
C GLY A 93 -50.11 -3.07 -29.87
N ILE A 94 -48.90 -3.59 -29.65
CA ILE A 94 -48.68 -4.79 -28.84
C ILE A 94 -48.99 -4.43 -27.38
N GLY A 95 -49.93 -5.17 -26.78
CA GLY A 95 -50.41 -4.93 -25.41
C GLY A 95 -51.70 -4.12 -25.31
N LYS A 96 -52.34 -3.76 -26.44
CA LYS A 96 -53.74 -3.33 -26.43
C LYS A 96 -54.61 -4.46 -25.87
N LYS A 97 -55.38 -4.15 -24.82
CA LYS A 97 -56.48 -5.00 -24.36
C LYS A 97 -57.65 -4.83 -25.33
N GLU A 98 -58.24 -5.94 -25.75
CA GLU A 98 -59.56 -5.97 -26.40
C GLU A 98 -60.64 -5.34 -25.50
#